data_AF-A0A0L8FF43-F1
#
_entry.id   AF-A0A0L8FF43-F1
#
_cell.length_a   1.000
_cell.length_b   1.000
_cell.length_c   1.000
_cell.angle_alpha   90.00
_cell.angle_beta   90.00
_cell.angle_gamma   90.00
#
_symmetry.space_group_name_H-M   'P 1'
#
loop_
_entity.id
_entity.type
_entity.pdbx_description
1 polymer ?
#
loop_
_entity_poly.entity_id
_entity_poly.type
_entity_poly.pdbx_seq_one_letter_code
_entity_poly.pdbx_strand_id
1 'polypeptide(L)'
;MGNSNIKQHIETASKTGACQLTLRKLRDLPPELMQLSKTLRTLDVSNNNLQYLCPPDLGQFTMLKQLTASHNSLRQLPNAELEHLKKLECLSVDNNYLTRLPASLGSLTALRTINLSNNKIDVFPEQLCQLRNLDSVNLSCNKITRLFSSISSLQAIELNLNQNQLRLGISCAKADNITHNILNLRKLSAKWASKCLSTDQKCI
;
A
#
# COMPACT_ATOMS: atom_id res chain seq x y z
N MET A 1 -33.21 3.64 -2.29
CA MET A 1 -33.11 4.37 -1.01
C MET A 1 -31.66 4.68 -0.56
N GLY A 2 -30.64 4.63 -1.44
CA GLY A 2 -29.21 4.71 -1.03
C GLY A 2 -28.57 6.10 -0.95
N ASN A 3 -29.21 7.16 -1.45
CA ASN A 3 -28.58 8.49 -1.59
C ASN A 3 -28.87 9.49 -0.47
N SER A 4 -29.84 9.27 0.43
CA SER A 4 -30.17 10.25 1.48
C SER A 4 -29.09 10.38 2.55
N ASN A 5 -28.18 9.41 2.64
CA ASN A 5 -27.22 9.31 3.73
C ASN A 5 -25.81 9.80 3.35
N ILE A 6 -25.52 10.11 2.08
CA ILE A 6 -24.19 10.61 1.66
C ILE A 6 -23.99 12.05 2.14
N LYS A 7 -25.01 12.90 1.98
CA LYS A 7 -24.96 14.31 2.40
C LYS A 7 -24.67 14.46 3.89
N GLN A 8 -25.26 13.64 4.75
CA GLN A 8 -24.98 13.66 6.19
C GLN A 8 -23.54 13.28 6.54
N HIS A 9 -22.93 12.34 5.81
CA HIS A 9 -21.52 11.96 6.03
C HIS A 9 -20.57 13.04 5.53
N ILE A 10 -20.92 13.72 4.43
CA ILE A 10 -20.17 14.87 3.93
C ILE A 10 -20.28 16.06 4.89
N GLU A 11 -21.46 16.31 5.45
CA GLU A 11 -21.66 17.37 6.44
C GLU A 11 -20.97 17.06 7.78
N THR A 12 -20.93 15.79 8.18
CA THR A 12 -20.16 15.37 9.36
C THR A 12 -18.66 15.50 9.10
N ALA A 13 -18.21 15.15 7.89
CA ALA A 13 -16.83 15.26 7.47
C ALA A 13 -16.35 16.71 7.32
N SER A 14 -17.25 17.65 6.96
CA SER A 14 -16.91 19.08 6.94
C SER A 14 -16.60 19.62 8.34
N LYS A 15 -17.28 19.08 9.37
CA LYS A 15 -17.10 19.47 10.78
C LYS A 15 -15.92 18.73 11.45
N THR A 16 -15.70 17.46 11.10
CA THR A 16 -14.72 16.59 11.77
C THR A 16 -13.41 16.41 11.02
N GLY A 17 -13.39 16.71 9.71
CA GLY A 17 -12.26 16.40 8.83
C GLY A 17 -12.11 14.91 8.52
N ALA A 18 -13.06 14.05 8.92
CA ALA A 18 -13.05 12.62 8.65
C ALA A 18 -14.31 12.21 7.88
N CYS A 19 -14.14 11.60 6.71
CA CYS A 19 -15.23 11.11 5.88
C CYS A 19 -15.19 9.59 5.83
N GLN A 20 -16.30 8.97 6.19
CA GLN A 20 -16.51 7.53 6.11
C GLN A 20 -17.62 7.26 5.11
N LEU A 21 -17.31 6.52 4.06
CA LEU A 21 -18.23 6.14 2.98
C LEU A 21 -18.25 4.63 2.81
N THR A 22 -18.22 3.87 3.90
CA THR A 22 -18.09 2.41 3.88
C THR A 22 -19.41 1.69 3.57
N LEU A 23 -19.36 0.50 2.96
CA LEU A 23 -20.52 -0.39 2.72
C LEU A 23 -21.66 0.22 1.87
N ARG A 24 -21.31 1.13 0.95
CA ARG A 24 -22.29 1.88 0.14
C ARG A 24 -22.46 1.36 -1.29
N LYS A 25 -21.76 0.26 -1.64
CA LYS A 25 -21.74 -0.30 -3.01
C LYS A 25 -21.38 0.74 -4.07
N LEU A 26 -20.56 1.74 -3.68
CA LEU A 26 -20.14 2.81 -4.57
C LEU A 26 -19.27 2.23 -5.68
N ARG A 27 -19.56 2.62 -6.92
CA ARG A 27 -18.72 2.30 -8.08
C ARG A 27 -17.67 3.39 -8.33
N ASP A 28 -18.03 4.63 -8.00
CA ASP A 28 -17.20 5.82 -8.13
C ASP A 28 -17.35 6.69 -6.87
N LEU A 29 -16.36 7.56 -6.64
CA LEU A 29 -16.41 8.52 -5.54
C LEU A 29 -17.41 9.65 -5.85
N PRO A 30 -18.26 10.04 -4.90
CA PRO A 30 -19.26 11.09 -5.12
C PRO A 30 -18.56 12.45 -5.33
N PRO A 31 -18.96 13.26 -6.33
CA PRO A 31 -18.34 14.55 -6.62
C PRO A 31 -18.46 15.53 -5.45
N GLU A 32 -19.48 15.37 -4.59
CA GLU A 32 -19.66 16.18 -3.39
C GLU A 32 -18.52 16.04 -2.38
N LEU A 33 -17.75 14.94 -2.43
CA LEU A 33 -16.53 14.77 -1.61
C LEU A 33 -15.51 15.87 -1.92
N MET A 34 -15.55 16.46 -3.12
CA MET A 34 -14.61 17.50 -3.52
C MET A 34 -14.74 18.80 -2.74
N GLN A 35 -15.91 19.06 -2.15
CA GLN A 35 -16.11 20.22 -1.28
C GLN A 35 -15.26 20.15 -0.01
N LEU A 36 -14.79 18.95 0.35
CA LEU A 36 -13.99 18.69 1.54
C LEU A 36 -12.49 18.68 1.27
N SER A 37 -12.04 18.98 0.04
CA SER A 37 -10.64 18.88 -0.37
C SER A 37 -9.65 19.62 0.55
N LYS A 38 -10.08 20.76 1.11
CA LYS A 38 -9.25 21.60 1.97
C LYS A 38 -9.30 21.23 3.46
N THR A 39 -10.30 20.47 3.90
CA THR A 39 -10.54 20.18 5.32
C THR A 39 -10.33 18.72 5.68
N LEU A 40 -10.42 17.82 4.69
CA LEU A 40 -10.37 16.38 4.92
C LEU A 40 -8.97 15.90 5.28
N ARG A 41 -8.89 15.21 6.41
CA ARG A 41 -7.68 14.57 6.96
C ARG A 41 -7.75 13.06 6.87
N THR A 42 -8.94 12.50 6.99
CA THR A 42 -9.16 11.04 6.94
C THR A 42 -10.27 10.72 5.96
N LEU A 43 -9.98 9.83 5.01
CA LEU A 43 -10.95 9.33 4.04
C LEU A 43 -10.99 7.81 4.12
N ASP A 44 -12.15 7.26 4.46
CA ASP A 44 -12.42 5.84 4.41
C ASP A 44 -13.53 5.55 3.40
N VAL A 45 -13.18 4.83 2.35
CA VAL A 45 -14.07 4.39 1.26
C VAL A 45 -14.06 2.87 1.15
N SER A 46 -13.72 2.17 2.23
CA SER A 46 -13.62 0.72 2.27
C SER A 46 -14.95 0.01 2.05
N ASN A 47 -14.91 -1.26 1.66
CA ASN A 47 -16.09 -2.11 1.46
C ASN A 47 -17.08 -1.53 0.43
N ASN A 48 -16.55 -1.10 -0.72
CA ASN A 48 -17.32 -0.63 -1.86
C ASN A 48 -16.98 -1.45 -3.11
N ASN A 49 -17.47 -1.03 -4.27
CA ASN A 49 -17.21 -1.65 -5.57
C ASN A 49 -16.35 -0.74 -6.46
N LEU A 50 -15.47 0.07 -5.85
CA LEU A 50 -14.63 1.03 -6.58
C LEU A 50 -13.65 0.26 -7.46
N GLN A 51 -13.67 0.54 -8.76
CA GLN A 51 -12.69 -0.03 -9.71
C GLN A 51 -11.48 0.89 -9.92
N TYR A 52 -11.69 2.19 -9.70
CA TYR A 52 -10.68 3.23 -9.83
C TYR A 52 -10.86 4.26 -8.71
N LEU A 53 -9.74 4.76 -8.19
CA LEU A 53 -9.72 5.96 -7.36
C LEU A 53 -9.52 7.17 -8.29
N CYS A 54 -10.52 7.48 -9.11
CA CYS A 54 -10.50 8.67 -9.98
C CYS A 54 -11.57 9.65 -9.55
N PRO A 55 -11.15 10.73 -8.88
CA PRO A 55 -11.41 12.04 -9.46
C PRO A 55 -10.09 12.65 -9.98
N PRO A 56 -10.12 13.45 -11.07
CA PRO A 56 -8.99 14.29 -11.48
C PRO A 56 -8.49 15.22 -10.35
N ASP A 57 -9.26 15.30 -9.26
CA ASP A 57 -9.04 16.17 -8.12
C ASP A 57 -8.65 15.42 -6.83
N LEU A 58 -8.34 14.11 -6.84
CA LEU A 58 -7.86 13.44 -5.62
C LEU A 58 -6.57 14.11 -5.09
N GLY A 59 -5.79 14.72 -5.98
CA GLY A 59 -4.65 15.55 -5.61
C GLY A 59 -5.00 16.84 -4.86
N GLN A 60 -6.26 17.29 -4.88
CA GLN A 60 -6.69 18.48 -4.14
C GLN A 60 -6.78 18.24 -2.63
N PHE A 61 -6.86 16.98 -2.17
CA PHE A 61 -6.89 16.60 -0.75
C PHE A 61 -5.51 16.74 -0.09
N THR A 62 -4.89 17.90 -0.21
CA THR A 62 -3.52 18.19 0.28
C THR A 62 -3.34 18.08 1.79
N MET A 63 -4.44 18.04 2.55
CA MET A 63 -4.47 17.88 4.01
C MET A 63 -4.70 16.42 4.46
N LEU A 64 -4.87 15.49 3.52
CA LEU A 64 -5.16 14.10 3.82
C LEU A 64 -3.96 13.43 4.48
N LYS A 65 -4.20 12.87 5.66
CA LYS A 65 -3.25 12.09 6.46
C LYS A 65 -3.51 10.60 6.35
N GLN A 66 -4.76 10.20 6.18
CA GLN A 66 -5.14 8.78 6.16
C GLN A 66 -6.11 8.52 5.01
N LEU A 67 -5.77 7.53 4.17
CA LEU A 67 -6.59 7.06 3.07
C LEU A 67 -6.79 5.55 3.19
N THR A 68 -8.03 5.13 3.34
CA THR A 68 -8.45 3.73 3.44
C THR A 68 -9.41 3.41 2.30
N ALA A 69 -9.01 2.52 1.40
CA ALA A 69 -9.86 2.01 0.31
C ALA A 69 -9.84 0.47 0.26
N SER A 70 -9.75 -0.15 1.44
CA SER A 70 -9.74 -1.61 1.62
C SER A 70 -11.01 -2.28 1.11
N HIS A 71 -10.94 -3.55 0.68
CA HIS A 71 -12.11 -4.31 0.21
C HIS A 71 -12.87 -3.60 -0.92
N ASN A 72 -12.15 -3.28 -1.99
CA ASN A 72 -12.70 -2.72 -3.22
C ASN A 72 -12.27 -3.57 -4.43
N SER A 73 -12.57 -3.10 -5.64
CA SER A 73 -12.17 -3.74 -6.88
C SER A 73 -11.07 -2.96 -7.62
N LEU A 74 -10.21 -2.23 -6.88
CA LEU A 74 -9.21 -1.35 -7.47
C LEU A 74 -8.17 -2.15 -8.25
N ARG A 75 -7.99 -1.81 -9.52
CA ARG A 75 -6.98 -2.44 -10.41
C ARG A 75 -5.68 -1.65 -10.47
N GLN A 76 -5.77 -0.34 -10.27
CA GLN A 76 -4.65 0.58 -10.29
C GLN A 76 -4.92 1.76 -9.35
N LEU A 77 -3.83 2.37 -8.87
CA LEU A 77 -3.89 3.64 -8.15
C LEU A 77 -3.57 4.80 -9.13
N PRO A 78 -4.15 5.99 -8.91
CA PRO A 78 -3.87 7.16 -9.73
C PRO A 78 -2.41 7.61 -9.58
N ASN A 79 -1.75 7.93 -10.70
CA ASN A 79 -0.33 8.33 -10.68
C ASN A 79 -0.17 9.83 -10.35
N ALA A 80 -0.78 10.74 -11.11
CA ALA A 80 -0.55 12.18 -10.95
C ALA A 80 -1.11 12.71 -9.61
N GLU A 81 -2.23 12.16 -9.16
CA GLU A 81 -2.99 12.65 -8.03
C GLU A 81 -2.33 12.27 -6.70
N LEU A 82 -1.74 11.08 -6.59
CA LEU A 82 -1.01 10.66 -5.40
C LEU A 82 0.21 11.55 -5.12
N GLU A 83 0.83 12.13 -6.15
CA GLU A 83 1.98 12.99 -5.97
C GLU A 83 1.68 14.20 -5.07
N HIS A 84 0.44 14.68 -5.09
CA HIS A 84 0.01 15.86 -4.34
C HIS A 84 -0.31 15.57 -2.86
N LEU A 85 -0.47 14.31 -2.46
CA LEU A 85 -0.82 13.90 -1.11
C LEU A 85 0.40 13.87 -0.17
N LYS A 86 1.19 14.95 -0.13
CA LYS A 86 2.46 15.02 0.62
C LYS A 86 2.33 14.82 2.12
N LYS A 87 1.13 14.97 2.68
CA LYS A 87 0.84 14.80 4.12
C LYS A 87 0.29 13.42 4.48
N LEU A 88 0.18 12.51 3.50
CA LEU A 88 -0.37 11.18 3.73
C LEU A 88 0.58 10.36 4.59
N GLU A 89 0.11 9.94 5.76
CA GLU A 89 0.85 9.15 6.74
C GLU A 89 0.44 7.67 6.69
N CYS A 90 -0.82 7.37 6.37
CA CYS A 90 -1.34 6.01 6.28
C CYS A 90 -2.11 5.78 4.98
N LEU A 91 -1.74 4.71 4.26
CA LEU A 91 -2.41 4.24 3.06
C LEU A 91 -2.78 2.77 3.19
N SER A 92 -4.09 2.46 3.25
CA SER A 92 -4.59 1.08 3.26
C SER A 92 -5.42 0.82 2.01
N VAL A 93 -4.94 -0.07 1.15
CA VAL A 93 -5.64 -0.51 -0.08
C VAL A 93 -5.59 -2.02 -0.19
N ASP A 94 -5.66 -2.70 0.96
CA ASP A 94 -5.72 -4.16 1.04
C ASP A 94 -7.02 -4.73 0.45
N ASN A 95 -7.00 -6.02 0.12
CA ASN A 95 -8.15 -6.72 -0.47
C ASN A 95 -8.67 -6.02 -1.74
N ASN A 96 -7.77 -5.79 -2.70
CA ASN A 96 -8.04 -5.20 -4.01
C ASN A 96 -7.41 -6.07 -5.12
N TYR A 97 -7.39 -5.57 -6.36
CA TYR A 97 -6.81 -6.26 -7.53
C TYR A 97 -5.60 -5.52 -8.09
N LEU A 98 -4.86 -4.78 -7.26
CA LEU A 98 -3.69 -4.03 -7.69
C LEU A 98 -2.61 -4.99 -8.19
N THR A 99 -2.10 -4.75 -9.39
CA THR A 99 -0.98 -5.49 -9.97
C THR A 99 0.34 -4.75 -9.83
N ARG A 100 0.29 -3.41 -9.84
CA ARG A 100 1.46 -2.53 -9.73
C ARG A 100 1.10 -1.28 -8.95
N LEU A 101 2.13 -0.61 -8.44
CA LEU A 101 2.00 0.71 -7.80
C LEU A 101 2.57 1.80 -8.72
N PRO A 102 1.98 3.01 -8.68
CA PRO A 102 2.45 4.14 -9.48
C PRO A 102 3.79 4.68 -8.99
N ALA A 103 4.54 5.32 -9.89
CA ALA A 103 5.85 5.90 -9.59
C ALA A 103 5.77 6.99 -8.51
N SER A 104 4.69 7.77 -8.53
CA SER A 104 4.41 8.86 -7.58
C SER A 104 4.23 8.41 -6.12
N LEU A 105 4.07 7.11 -5.85
CA LEU A 105 4.06 6.59 -4.48
C LEU A 105 5.36 6.93 -3.74
N GLY A 106 6.50 6.95 -4.44
CA GLY A 106 7.79 7.33 -3.87
C GLY A 106 7.88 8.80 -3.45
N SER A 107 6.95 9.63 -3.90
CA SER A 107 6.89 11.06 -3.57
C SER A 107 6.09 11.36 -2.28
N LEU A 108 5.52 10.34 -1.64
CA LEU A 108 4.76 10.42 -0.38
C LEU A 108 5.68 10.40 0.84
N THR A 109 6.51 11.43 0.99
CA THR A 109 7.60 11.45 1.99
C THR A 109 7.14 11.40 3.46
N ALA A 110 5.87 11.70 3.74
CA ALA A 110 5.26 11.59 5.08
C ALA A 110 4.70 10.18 5.38
N LEU A 111 4.72 9.25 4.42
CA LEU A 111 4.08 7.95 4.57
C LEU A 111 4.82 7.10 5.60
N ARG A 112 4.07 6.62 6.59
CA ARG A 112 4.53 5.78 7.68
C ARG A 112 4.03 4.35 7.55
N THR A 113 2.75 4.19 7.24
CA THR A 113 2.13 2.88 7.16
C THR A 113 1.53 2.67 5.79
N ILE A 114 1.85 1.53 5.18
CA ILE A 114 1.23 1.10 3.93
C ILE A 114 0.77 -0.36 4.02
N ASN A 115 -0.51 -0.58 3.74
CA ASN A 115 -1.09 -1.90 3.67
C ASN A 115 -1.62 -2.19 2.28
N LEU A 116 -0.95 -3.15 1.62
CA LEU A 116 -1.20 -3.62 0.27
C LEU A 116 -1.51 -5.13 0.27
N SER A 117 -1.83 -5.69 1.44
CA SER A 117 -2.07 -7.13 1.56
C SER A 117 -3.28 -7.59 0.73
N ASN A 118 -3.31 -8.87 0.34
CA ASN A 118 -4.39 -9.43 -0.49
C ASN A 118 -4.61 -8.64 -1.79
N ASN A 119 -3.54 -8.38 -2.53
CA ASN A 119 -3.59 -7.83 -3.88
C ASN A 119 -3.03 -8.83 -4.90
N LYS A 120 -2.75 -8.39 -6.12
CA LYS A 120 -2.18 -9.20 -7.20
C LYS A 120 -0.79 -8.69 -7.64
N ILE A 121 -0.07 -8.03 -6.72
CA ILE A 121 1.24 -7.44 -7.00
C ILE A 121 2.23 -8.55 -7.31
N ASP A 122 2.82 -8.53 -8.50
CA ASP A 122 3.73 -9.56 -9.01
C ASP A 122 5.22 -9.19 -8.87
N VAL A 123 5.49 -7.90 -8.76
CA VAL A 123 6.82 -7.30 -8.67
C VAL A 123 6.89 -6.40 -7.44
N PHE A 124 7.99 -6.50 -6.68
CA PHE A 124 8.20 -5.61 -5.54
C PHE A 124 8.27 -4.14 -5.99
N PRO A 125 7.51 -3.21 -5.38
CA PRO A 125 7.49 -1.81 -5.75
C PRO A 125 8.75 -1.09 -5.25
N GLU A 126 9.72 -0.87 -6.14
CA GLU A 126 10.97 -0.15 -5.83
C GLU A 126 10.74 1.28 -5.32
N GLN A 127 9.59 1.88 -5.62
CA GLN A 127 9.18 3.19 -5.12
C GLN A 127 9.13 3.24 -3.59
N LEU A 128 8.83 2.12 -2.92
CA LEU A 128 8.86 2.06 -1.46
C LEU A 128 10.26 2.29 -0.90
N CYS A 129 11.31 1.97 -1.67
CA CYS A 129 12.70 2.20 -1.28
C CYS A 129 13.10 3.68 -1.31
N GLN A 130 12.27 4.55 -1.90
CA GLN A 130 12.48 6.01 -1.90
C GLN A 130 11.91 6.67 -0.62
N LEU A 131 11.02 5.97 0.08
CA LEU A 131 10.38 6.45 1.29
C LEU A 131 11.29 6.22 2.50
N ARG A 132 11.50 7.28 3.30
CA ARG A 132 12.46 7.29 4.42
C ARG A 132 11.83 7.15 5.80
N ASN A 133 10.51 7.25 5.89
CA ASN A 133 9.77 7.33 7.14
C ASN A 133 8.79 6.17 7.33
N LEU A 134 9.03 5.02 6.67
CA LEU A 134 8.12 3.89 6.78
C LEU A 134 8.32 3.17 8.12
N ASP A 135 7.24 3.06 8.86
CA ASP A 135 7.17 2.25 10.07
C ASP A 135 6.72 0.82 9.70
N SER A 136 5.67 0.67 8.90
CA SER A 136 5.12 -0.65 8.57
C SER A 136 4.70 -0.78 7.10
N VAL A 137 5.18 -1.83 6.45
CA VAL A 137 4.86 -2.20 5.07
C VAL A 137 4.27 -3.60 5.05
N ASN A 138 3.00 -3.71 4.70
CA ASN A 138 2.35 -5.01 4.53
C ASN A 138 2.08 -5.32 3.05
N LEU A 139 2.81 -6.30 2.52
CA LEU A 139 2.68 -6.83 1.16
C LEU A 139 2.26 -8.31 1.18
N SER A 140 1.71 -8.81 2.28
CA SER A 140 1.34 -10.22 2.40
C SER A 140 0.26 -10.64 1.39
N CYS A 141 0.19 -11.92 1.07
CA CYS A 141 -0.84 -12.49 0.21
C CYS A 141 -0.90 -11.84 -1.18
N ASN A 142 0.27 -11.58 -1.76
CA ASN A 142 0.45 -11.07 -3.12
C ASN A 142 1.08 -12.15 -4.02
N LYS A 143 1.48 -11.76 -5.24
CA LYS A 143 2.12 -12.65 -6.22
C LYS A 143 3.60 -12.32 -6.43
N ILE A 144 4.25 -11.66 -5.47
CA ILE A 144 5.62 -11.17 -5.65
C ILE A 144 6.55 -12.36 -5.86
N THR A 145 7.24 -12.39 -7.00
CA THR A 145 8.14 -13.50 -7.37
C THR A 145 9.61 -13.20 -7.16
N ARG A 146 10.00 -11.91 -7.24
CA ARG A 146 11.40 -11.46 -7.17
C ARG A 146 11.50 -10.16 -6.39
N LEU A 147 12.62 -10.00 -5.70
CA LEU A 147 13.06 -8.77 -5.06
C LEU A 147 14.25 -8.21 -5.84
N PHE A 148 14.37 -6.88 -5.91
CA PHE A 148 15.49 -6.21 -6.59
C PHE A 148 16.59 -5.83 -5.60
N SER A 149 17.79 -5.52 -6.11
CA SER A 149 18.92 -5.05 -5.28
C SER A 149 18.58 -3.82 -4.45
N SER A 150 17.69 -2.97 -4.95
CA SER A 150 17.23 -1.74 -4.29
C SER A 150 16.45 -2.00 -3.00
N ILE A 151 16.01 -3.23 -2.71
CA ILE A 151 15.33 -3.51 -1.42
C ILE A 151 16.24 -3.29 -0.20
N SER A 152 17.56 -3.35 -0.40
CA SER A 152 18.54 -3.02 0.64
C SER A 152 18.48 -1.56 1.10
N SER A 153 17.93 -0.65 0.28
CA SER A 153 17.75 0.75 0.65
C SER A 153 16.37 1.05 1.27
N LEU A 154 15.50 0.04 1.42
CA LEU A 154 14.21 0.21 2.07
C LEU A 154 14.41 0.57 3.55
N GLN A 155 13.90 1.73 3.96
CA GLN A 155 13.91 2.18 5.34
C GLN A 155 12.54 1.94 5.97
N ALA A 156 12.25 0.68 6.28
CA ALA A 156 11.03 0.25 6.96
C ALA A 156 11.34 -0.52 8.24
N ILE A 157 10.66 -0.22 9.35
CA ILE A 157 10.82 -0.97 10.61
C ILE A 157 10.26 -2.39 10.44
N GLU A 158 9.09 -2.50 9.81
CA GLU A 158 8.44 -3.77 9.55
C GLU A 158 8.12 -3.93 8.06
N LEU A 159 8.49 -5.08 7.50
CA LEU A 159 8.07 -5.52 6.18
C LEU A 159 7.49 -6.92 6.26
N ASN A 160 6.25 -7.08 5.84
CA ASN A 160 5.57 -8.36 5.75
C ASN A 160 5.41 -8.79 4.29
N LEU A 161 6.10 -9.87 3.91
CA LEU A 161 6.03 -10.50 2.57
C LEU A 161 5.41 -11.91 2.61
N ASN A 162 4.74 -12.28 3.71
CA ASN A 162 4.16 -13.62 3.86
C ASN A 162 3.18 -13.96 2.73
N GLN A 163 3.07 -15.25 2.38
CA GLN A 163 2.15 -15.72 1.35
C GLN A 163 2.35 -15.04 -0.03
N ASN A 164 3.61 -14.78 -0.40
CA ASN A 164 4.04 -14.43 -1.76
C ASN A 164 4.69 -15.62 -2.48
N GLN A 165 5.10 -15.44 -3.74
CA GLN A 165 5.66 -16.47 -4.62
C GLN A 165 7.18 -16.32 -4.84
N LEU A 166 7.89 -15.82 -3.83
CA LEU A 166 9.31 -15.50 -3.93
C LEU A 166 10.13 -16.74 -4.32
N ARG A 167 10.80 -16.69 -5.48
CA ARG A 167 11.70 -17.76 -5.94
C ARG A 167 13.09 -17.57 -5.32
N LEU A 168 13.70 -18.68 -4.86
CA LEU A 168 15.00 -18.79 -4.17
C LEU A 168 16.23 -18.45 -5.05
N GLY A 169 16.17 -17.36 -5.82
CA GLY A 169 17.19 -17.00 -6.82
C GLY A 169 18.08 -15.80 -6.48
N ILE A 170 18.05 -15.30 -5.25
CA ILE A 170 18.99 -14.27 -4.79
C ILE A 170 20.18 -15.01 -4.18
N SER A 171 21.38 -14.83 -4.74
CA SER A 171 22.62 -15.36 -4.15
C SER A 171 22.71 -14.97 -2.68
N CYS A 172 23.03 -15.95 -1.83
CA CYS A 172 23.01 -15.88 -0.36
C CYS A 172 23.75 -14.63 0.18
N ALA A 173 24.79 -14.18 -0.50
CA ALA A 173 25.59 -13.01 -0.13
C ALA A 173 24.84 -11.66 -0.13
N LYS A 174 23.73 -11.53 -0.86
CA LYS A 174 22.89 -10.30 -0.86
C LYS A 174 21.81 -10.32 0.21
N ALA A 175 21.46 -11.48 0.75
CA ALA A 175 20.44 -11.63 1.79
C ALA A 175 20.97 -11.20 3.17
N ASP A 176 22.28 -11.29 3.41
CA ASP A 176 22.89 -11.00 4.71
C ASP A 176 22.75 -9.52 5.12
N ASN A 177 22.78 -8.58 4.17
CA ASN A 177 22.54 -7.16 4.46
C ASN A 177 21.05 -6.83 4.65
N ILE A 178 20.15 -7.68 4.13
CA ILE A 178 18.70 -7.51 4.22
C ILE A 178 18.16 -8.11 5.53
N THR A 179 18.82 -9.14 6.08
CA THR A 179 18.38 -9.86 7.29
C THR A 179 18.52 -9.08 8.58
N HIS A 180 19.30 -8.01 8.62
CA HIS A 180 19.49 -7.20 9.83
C HIS A 180 18.40 -6.12 10.01
N ASN A 181 17.78 -5.62 8.94
CA ASN A 181 16.86 -4.48 9.03
C ASN A 181 15.38 -4.84 9.22
N ILE A 182 14.97 -6.08 8.98
CA ILE A 182 13.54 -6.44 8.99
C ILE A 182 13.33 -7.72 9.81
N LEU A 183 12.68 -7.60 10.97
CA LEU A 183 12.45 -8.70 11.92
C LEU A 183 11.77 -9.93 11.28
N ASN A 184 10.90 -9.74 10.30
CA ASN A 184 10.21 -10.83 9.60
C ASN A 184 11.08 -11.53 8.55
N LEU A 185 12.11 -10.87 8.03
CA LEU A 185 13.11 -11.50 7.16
C LEU A 185 14.05 -12.41 7.94
N ARG A 186 14.16 -12.28 9.29
CA ARG A 186 14.88 -13.26 10.13
C ARG A 186 14.14 -14.60 10.26
N LYS A 187 12.80 -14.60 10.25
CA LYS A 187 12.00 -15.84 10.21
C LYS A 187 12.02 -16.49 8.84
N LEU A 188 12.02 -15.68 7.77
CA LEU A 188 12.24 -16.15 6.41
C LEU A 188 13.68 -16.62 6.22
N SER A 189 14.69 -15.96 6.79
CA SER A 189 16.09 -16.37 6.74
C SER A 189 16.36 -17.64 7.53
N ALA A 190 15.68 -17.88 8.67
CA ALA A 190 15.75 -19.16 9.36
C ALA A 190 15.22 -20.31 8.49
N LYS A 191 14.09 -20.10 7.77
CA LYS A 191 13.58 -21.05 6.77
C LYS A 191 14.45 -21.15 5.51
N TRP A 192 15.05 -20.05 5.06
CA TRP A 192 15.99 -20.00 3.93
C TRP A 192 17.30 -20.71 4.26
N ALA A 193 17.86 -20.51 5.46
CA ALA A 193 19.07 -21.16 5.96
C ALA A 193 18.87 -22.67 6.13
N SER A 194 17.76 -23.12 6.73
CA SER A 194 17.48 -24.55 6.88
C SER A 194 17.28 -25.28 5.53
N LYS A 195 16.87 -24.57 4.47
CA LYS A 195 16.69 -25.14 3.13
C LYS A 195 17.95 -25.05 2.28
N CYS A 196 18.75 -24.00 2.41
CA CYS A 196 20.09 -23.90 1.82
C CYS A 196 21.06 -24.95 2.39
N LEU A 197 21.02 -25.24 3.70
CA LEU A 197 21.78 -26.33 4.33
C LEU A 197 21.36 -27.72 3.85
N SER A 198 20.16 -27.88 3.29
CA SER A 198 19.71 -29.15 2.69
C SER A 198 20.13 -29.31 1.21
N THR A 199 20.62 -28.25 0.58
CA THR A 199 21.06 -28.24 -0.82
C THR A 199 22.58 -28.18 -1.00
N ASP A 200 23.36 -28.43 0.07
CA ASP A 200 24.79 -28.76 -0.02
C ASP A 200 25.02 -30.19 -0.60
N GLN A 201 24.30 -30.52 -1.68
CA GLN A 201 24.71 -31.58 -2.58
C GLN A 201 25.51 -30.96 -3.72
N LYS A 202 26.82 -30.89 -3.46
CA LYS A 202 27.94 -30.93 -4.40
C LYS A 202 27.58 -30.67 -5.87
N CYS A 203 28.09 -29.57 -6.41
CA CYS A 203 28.55 -29.57 -7.80
C CYS A 203 30.06 -29.34 -7.79
N ILE A 204 30.78 -30.38 -8.23
CA ILE A 204 32.07 -30.27 -8.91
C ILE A 204 31.84 -29.51 -10.22
#